data_AF-A0A1C3F433-F1
#
_entry.id   AF-A0A1C3F433-F1
#
_cell.length_a   1.000
_cell.length_b   1.000
_cell.length_c   1.000
_cell.angle_alpha   90.00
_cell.angle_beta   90.00
_cell.angle_gamma   90.00
#
_symmetry.space_group_name_H-M   'P 1'
#
loop_
_entity.id
_entity.type
_entity.pdbx_description
1 polymer ?
#
loop_
_entity_poly.entity_id
_entity_poly.type
_entity_poly.pdbx_seq_one_letter_code
_entity_poly.pdbx_strand_id
1 'polypeptide(L)'
;MISRFNKTTLKWTIAVLALILVVGCSSQNQKDPTTNSQQTTNDNLSTAPSSSSTDLNSIIYKNAQYGFNFTLPKSWKGYSIMSTKWEGLTQEGKQTGETMLETGPMISIRHPQWTPETPRQDIPILIFTLNQWNSLQQGVFHIGAAPIGPSELGGNNSYVFALPARYNFAYLPGYKEVETILGSNPLQTTQITQLHPDATESLLFNMMVLGEQGKVIYSDFSAKTTTIEEVEKQWGKADKTDYVATANGCYATYTSHNLVFGLNKGEQIFEIRSYDSRLKGITLVATKKILGTPAYDVKNNGQEIIGYTAGTEFKVEMVFPQPTTDNPDPVIDHYNVLYPQGTVNRMADDPGRQW
;
A
#
# COMPACT_ATOMS: atom_id res chain seq x y z
N MET A 1 -6.16 33.48 -13.61
CA MET A 1 -5.14 33.79 -14.64
C MET A 1 -4.14 32.65 -14.61
N ILE A 2 -4.35 31.63 -15.45
CA ILE A 2 -3.66 30.34 -15.37
C ILE A 2 -2.43 30.39 -16.28
N SER A 3 -1.24 30.31 -15.69
CA SER A 3 0.04 30.23 -16.42
C SER A 3 0.37 28.78 -16.72
N ARG A 4 0.53 28.45 -18.01
CA ARG A 4 0.94 27.15 -18.52
C ARG A 4 2.47 27.05 -18.45
N PHE A 5 3.00 26.10 -17.69
CA PHE A 5 4.41 25.73 -17.75
C PHE A 5 4.59 24.55 -18.72
N ASN A 6 5.33 24.81 -19.80
CA ASN A 6 5.74 23.80 -20.79
C ASN A 6 6.82 22.88 -20.19
N LYS A 7 6.59 21.57 -20.19
CA LYS A 7 7.60 20.56 -19.84
C LYS A 7 8.45 20.24 -21.08
N THR A 8 9.75 20.49 -21.02
CA THR A 8 10.75 19.97 -21.96
C THR A 8 11.23 18.60 -21.48
N THR A 9 11.08 17.58 -22.30
CA THR A 9 11.48 16.19 -22.01
C THR A 9 12.99 16.01 -22.25
N LEU A 10 13.75 15.75 -21.19
CA LEU A 10 15.15 15.32 -21.31
C LEU A 10 15.23 13.79 -21.22
N LYS A 11 15.56 13.15 -22.33
CA LYS A 11 15.70 11.69 -22.46
C LYS A 11 17.03 11.25 -21.85
N TRP A 12 17.00 10.43 -20.81
CA TRP A 12 18.17 9.71 -20.31
C TRP A 12 18.17 8.28 -20.84
N THR A 13 19.11 7.98 -21.75
CA THR A 13 19.44 6.62 -22.18
C THR A 13 20.30 5.95 -21.12
N ILE A 14 19.78 4.90 -20.48
CA ILE A 14 20.55 4.02 -19.59
C ILE A 14 20.97 2.78 -20.38
N ALA A 15 22.29 2.59 -20.50
CA ALA A 15 22.88 1.37 -21.05
C ALA A 15 22.92 0.29 -19.96
N VAL A 16 22.28 -0.85 -20.19
CA VAL A 16 22.31 -2.02 -19.30
C VAL A 16 23.40 -2.98 -19.78
N LEU A 17 24.41 -3.21 -18.93
CA LEU A 17 25.39 -4.27 -19.10
C LEU A 17 24.80 -5.58 -18.57
N ALA A 18 24.58 -6.56 -19.43
CA ALA A 18 24.15 -7.90 -19.07
C ALA A 18 25.38 -8.79 -18.77
N LEU A 19 25.46 -9.34 -17.55
CA LEU A 19 26.42 -10.37 -17.19
C LEU A 19 25.70 -11.72 -17.21
N ILE A 20 26.01 -12.55 -18.20
CA ILE A 20 25.48 -13.91 -18.37
C ILE A 20 26.32 -14.87 -17.51
N LEU A 21 25.66 -15.67 -16.68
CA LEU A 21 26.24 -16.91 -16.14
C LEU A 21 25.43 -18.10 -16.67
N VAL A 22 26.15 -18.96 -17.40
CA VAL A 22 25.66 -20.18 -18.04
C VAL A 22 25.80 -21.36 -17.06
N VAL A 23 24.66 -22.01 -16.82
CA VAL A 23 24.40 -23.47 -16.73
C VAL A 23 25.41 -24.37 -16.00
N GLY A 24 24.86 -25.16 -15.06
CA GLY A 24 25.43 -26.44 -14.63
C GLY A 24 24.38 -27.35 -14.00
N CYS A 25 23.71 -28.15 -14.83
CA CYS A 25 22.79 -29.22 -14.44
C CYS A 25 23.50 -30.34 -13.65
N SER A 26 22.80 -31.02 -12.75
CA SER A 26 23.02 -32.44 -12.42
C SER A 26 21.82 -33.03 -11.68
N SER A 27 21.14 -33.98 -12.33
CA SER A 27 20.09 -34.84 -11.79
C SER A 27 20.69 -36.16 -11.32
N GLN A 28 20.21 -36.74 -10.22
CA GLN A 28 20.21 -38.20 -10.10
C GLN A 28 19.14 -38.74 -9.15
N ASN A 29 18.28 -39.58 -9.73
CA ASN A 29 17.30 -40.46 -9.11
C ASN A 29 17.95 -41.62 -8.34
N GLN A 30 17.32 -42.07 -7.26
CA GLN A 30 17.17 -43.50 -6.91
C GLN A 30 16.02 -43.61 -5.88
N LYS A 31 14.83 -44.04 -6.30
CA LYS A 31 14.28 -45.41 -6.21
C LYS A 31 14.15 -45.97 -4.78
N ASP A 32 12.89 -45.95 -4.34
CA ASP A 32 12.21 -46.81 -3.37
C ASP A 32 12.43 -48.33 -3.62
N PRO A 33 12.17 -49.23 -2.65
CA PRO A 33 10.81 -49.79 -2.57
C PRO A 33 10.28 -50.28 -1.19
N THR A 34 8.95 -50.13 -1.01
CA THR A 34 7.95 -51.07 -0.40
C THR A 34 8.10 -51.48 1.10
N THR A 35 7.08 -51.50 1.97
CA THR A 35 5.75 -52.16 1.88
C THR A 35 4.82 -51.75 3.05
N ASN A 36 3.52 -51.69 2.76
CA ASN A 36 2.28 -51.64 3.58
C ASN A 36 2.29 -51.97 5.08
N SER A 37 1.46 -51.25 5.86
CA SER A 37 0.32 -51.82 6.62
C SER A 37 -0.61 -50.72 7.15
N GLN A 38 -1.92 -50.93 7.00
CA GLN A 38 -3.01 -50.08 7.49
C GLN A 38 -3.16 -50.20 9.02
N GLN A 39 -3.53 -49.10 9.70
CA GLN A 39 -4.53 -49.18 10.77
C GLN A 39 -5.19 -47.82 11.04
N THR A 40 -6.51 -47.82 10.90
CA THR A 40 -7.47 -46.81 11.30
C THR A 40 -7.69 -46.84 12.81
N THR A 41 -7.72 -45.67 13.45
CA THR A 41 -8.61 -45.36 14.58
C THR A 41 -8.93 -43.87 14.60
N ASN A 42 -10.22 -43.56 14.48
CA ASN A 42 -10.79 -42.27 14.88
C ASN A 42 -10.75 -42.17 16.39
N ASP A 43 -10.27 -41.04 16.93
CA ASP A 43 -10.72 -40.56 18.23
C ASP A 43 -10.92 -39.03 18.16
N ASN A 44 -12.17 -38.66 18.40
CA ASN A 44 -12.59 -37.30 18.68
C ASN A 44 -12.09 -36.92 20.08
N LEU A 45 -11.26 -35.87 20.18
CA LEU A 45 -11.15 -35.13 21.43
C LEU A 45 -11.15 -33.62 21.17
N SER A 46 -12.27 -33.02 21.54
CA SER A 46 -12.46 -31.59 21.71
C SER A 46 -11.39 -31.03 22.64
N THR A 47 -10.65 -30.02 22.19
CA THR A 47 -9.81 -29.20 23.06
C THR A 47 -10.09 -27.73 22.79
N ALA A 48 -10.47 -27.03 23.86
CA ALA A 48 -10.67 -25.59 23.97
C ALA A 48 -9.49 -24.77 23.40
N PRO A 49 -9.67 -23.48 23.04
CA PRO A 49 -8.63 -22.73 22.35
C PRO A 49 -7.44 -22.51 23.29
N SER A 50 -6.31 -23.13 22.93
CA SER A 50 -5.02 -22.80 23.52
C SER A 50 -4.68 -21.37 23.15
N SER A 51 -4.74 -20.48 24.13
CA SER A 51 -4.10 -19.16 24.10
C SER A 51 -2.67 -19.31 23.56
N SER A 52 -2.40 -18.66 22.44
CA SER A 52 -1.10 -18.69 21.77
C SER A 52 0.00 -18.17 22.68
N SER A 53 1.08 -18.93 22.79
CA SER A 53 2.28 -18.67 23.60
C SER A 53 3.15 -17.51 23.07
N THR A 54 2.61 -16.62 22.25
CA THR A 54 3.33 -15.52 21.60
C THR A 54 3.38 -14.24 22.45
N ASP A 55 2.56 -14.15 23.50
CA ASP A 55 2.35 -12.91 24.28
C ASP A 55 3.42 -12.61 25.36
N LEU A 56 4.38 -13.52 25.61
CA LEU A 56 5.33 -13.38 26.73
C LEU A 56 6.67 -12.70 26.40
N ASN A 57 6.97 -12.51 25.10
CA ASN A 57 8.29 -12.07 24.61
C ASN A 57 8.30 -10.74 23.87
N SER A 58 7.16 -10.05 23.77
CA SER A 58 7.05 -8.74 23.16
C SER A 58 6.50 -7.70 24.13
N ILE A 59 6.70 -6.44 23.79
CA ILE A 59 6.05 -5.27 24.41
C ILE A 59 5.46 -4.43 23.29
N ILE A 60 4.41 -3.66 23.61
CA ILE A 60 3.72 -2.83 22.61
C ILE A 60 3.86 -1.36 23.01
N TYR A 61 4.51 -0.58 22.14
CA TYR A 61 4.41 0.86 22.19
C TYR A 61 3.08 1.28 21.55
N LYS A 62 2.27 2.07 22.27
CA LYS A 62 1.00 2.61 21.76
C LYS A 62 1.13 4.11 21.60
N ASN A 63 0.84 4.61 20.40
CA ASN A 63 0.74 6.04 20.12
C ASN A 63 -0.69 6.39 19.73
N ALA A 64 -1.45 6.87 20.72
CA ALA A 64 -2.85 7.27 20.51
C ALA A 64 -2.99 8.58 19.72
N GLN A 65 -1.97 9.45 19.75
CA GLN A 65 -1.99 10.75 19.06
C GLN A 65 -2.06 10.58 17.55
N TYR A 66 -1.23 9.70 16.99
CA TYR A 66 -1.19 9.44 15.56
C TYR A 66 -1.92 8.17 15.15
N GLY A 67 -2.33 7.33 16.11
CA GLY A 67 -3.15 6.15 15.84
C GLY A 67 -2.34 4.96 15.31
N PHE A 68 -1.30 4.54 16.05
CA PHE A 68 -0.59 3.30 15.75
C PHE A 68 -0.07 2.61 17.01
N ASN A 69 0.14 1.31 16.89
CA ASN A 69 0.89 0.48 17.82
C ASN A 69 2.16 -0.02 17.13
N PHE A 70 3.21 -0.25 17.91
CA PHE A 70 4.48 -0.78 17.43
C PHE A 70 4.94 -1.91 18.36
N THR A 71 5.04 -3.12 17.80
CA THR A 71 5.48 -4.29 18.55
C THR A 71 7.01 -4.29 18.65
N LEU A 72 7.54 -4.41 19.86
CA LEU A 72 8.96 -4.44 20.15
C LEU A 72 9.32 -5.74 20.88
N PRO A 73 10.55 -6.26 20.73
CA PRO A 73 11.04 -7.35 21.56
C PRO A 73 11.13 -6.94 23.04
N LYS A 74 11.04 -7.91 23.95
CA LYS A 74 11.19 -7.67 25.40
C LYS A 74 12.52 -7.02 25.79
N SER A 75 13.58 -7.15 24.99
CA SER A 75 14.87 -6.47 25.18
C SER A 75 14.75 -4.94 25.14
N TRP A 76 13.70 -4.41 24.50
CA TRP A 76 13.42 -2.97 24.43
C TRP A 76 12.64 -2.45 25.63
N LYS A 77 12.38 -3.28 26.66
CA LYS A 77 11.70 -2.81 27.87
C LYS A 77 12.51 -1.68 28.52
N GLY A 78 11.85 -0.52 28.69
CA GLY A 78 12.50 0.71 29.14
C GLY A 78 12.93 1.64 28.00
N TYR A 79 12.47 1.41 26.76
CA TYR A 79 12.66 2.35 25.66
C TYR A 79 12.14 3.76 26.02
N SER A 80 12.68 4.77 25.34
CA SER A 80 12.20 6.15 25.43
C SER A 80 11.72 6.64 24.06
N ILE A 81 10.85 7.65 24.05
CA ILE A 81 10.31 8.23 22.81
C ILE A 81 10.89 9.62 22.63
N MET A 82 11.66 9.80 21.56
CA MET A 82 12.19 11.11 21.18
C MET A 82 11.33 11.68 20.06
N SER A 83 10.97 12.96 20.17
CA SER A 83 10.18 13.65 19.16
C SER A 83 11.01 14.77 18.54
N THR A 84 11.13 14.74 17.22
CA THR A 84 11.78 15.74 16.40
C THR A 84 10.89 16.10 15.22
N LYS A 85 11.41 16.86 14.25
CA LYS A 85 10.74 17.15 12.99
C LYS A 85 11.60 16.68 11.83
N TRP A 86 10.95 16.25 10.75
CA TRP A 86 11.57 16.12 9.45
C TRP A 86 11.33 17.40 8.63
N GLU A 87 12.20 17.62 7.64
CA GLU A 87 12.18 18.79 6.76
C GLU A 87 12.19 18.33 5.30
N GLY A 88 11.31 18.92 4.50
CA GLY A 88 11.15 18.68 3.07
C GLY A 88 11.80 19.80 2.25
N LEU A 89 12.61 19.42 1.27
CA LEU A 89 13.35 20.32 0.37
C LEU A 89 12.80 20.25 -1.06
N THR A 90 12.76 21.38 -1.77
CA THR A 90 12.44 21.41 -3.21
C THR A 90 13.67 21.11 -4.07
N GLN A 91 13.46 20.76 -5.35
CA GLN A 91 14.58 20.59 -6.30
C GLN A 91 15.37 21.90 -6.54
N GLU A 92 14.70 23.06 -6.49
CA GLU A 92 15.32 24.39 -6.65
C GLU A 92 16.17 24.81 -5.44
N GLY A 93 15.86 24.27 -4.25
CA GLY A 93 16.65 24.47 -3.03
C GLY A 93 18.10 23.97 -3.11
N LYS A 94 18.46 23.22 -4.16
CA LYS A 94 19.87 22.86 -4.47
C LYS A 94 20.72 24.05 -4.92
N GLN A 95 20.14 25.16 -5.37
CA GLN A 95 20.88 26.27 -5.99
C GLN A 95 20.91 27.57 -5.18
N THR A 96 19.93 27.85 -4.33
CA THR A 96 19.73 29.19 -3.77
C THR A 96 19.82 29.31 -2.25
N GLY A 97 19.90 28.19 -1.51
CA GLY A 97 19.98 28.24 -0.04
C GLY A 97 18.66 28.67 0.60
N GLU A 98 17.73 27.72 0.62
CA GLU A 98 16.42 27.70 1.32
C GLU A 98 15.18 28.16 0.53
N THR A 99 14.21 27.25 0.50
CA THR A 99 12.84 27.53 0.96
C THR A 99 12.27 26.19 1.44
N MET A 100 12.21 26.00 2.76
CA MET A 100 11.60 24.82 3.39
C MET A 100 10.13 24.75 2.95
N LEU A 101 9.75 23.68 2.24
CA LEU A 101 8.39 23.57 1.71
C LEU A 101 7.46 22.93 2.72
N GLU A 102 7.96 21.90 3.41
CA GLU A 102 7.16 21.03 4.27
C GLU A 102 7.96 20.63 5.50
N THR A 103 7.26 20.44 6.61
CA THR A 103 7.81 19.83 7.82
C THR A 103 6.74 18.97 8.46
N GLY A 104 7.17 17.95 9.20
CA GLY A 104 6.26 17.14 9.96
C GLY A 104 6.92 16.42 11.12
N PRO A 105 6.12 15.74 11.95
CA PRO A 105 6.63 15.06 13.14
C PRO A 105 7.49 13.86 12.77
N MET A 106 8.56 13.65 13.53
CA MET A 106 9.34 12.42 13.51
C MET A 106 9.42 11.88 14.94
N ILE A 107 9.16 10.59 15.10
CA ILE A 107 9.32 9.86 16.36
C ILE A 107 10.51 8.91 16.23
N SER A 108 11.39 8.88 17.22
CA SER A 108 12.40 7.85 17.36
C SER A 108 12.14 7.03 18.62
N ILE A 109 11.91 5.73 18.45
CA ILE A 109 11.89 4.77 19.57
C ILE A 109 13.35 4.50 19.93
N ARG A 110 13.80 5.03 21.06
CA ARG A 110 15.17 4.96 21.51
C ARG A 110 15.42 3.74 22.37
N HIS A 111 16.44 2.98 22.01
CA HIS A 111 16.82 1.76 22.72
C HIS A 111 17.22 2.07 24.17
N PRO A 112 16.82 1.27 25.18
CA PRO A 112 17.12 1.53 26.60
C PRO A 112 18.61 1.61 26.93
N GLN A 113 19.46 0.92 26.17
CA GLN A 113 20.92 0.95 26.29
C GLN A 113 21.61 2.04 25.45
N TRP A 114 20.87 2.97 24.86
CA TRP A 114 21.46 4.10 24.14
C TRP A 114 22.18 5.05 25.11
N THR A 115 23.40 5.48 24.78
CA THR A 115 24.08 6.59 25.46
C THR A 115 24.73 7.54 24.44
N PRO A 116 25.05 8.79 24.81
CA PRO A 116 25.78 9.70 23.92
C PRO A 116 27.14 9.15 23.47
N GLU A 117 27.83 8.40 24.33
CA GLU A 117 29.16 7.83 24.07
C GLU A 117 29.08 6.57 23.20
N THR A 118 27.98 5.83 23.29
CA THR A 118 27.74 4.61 22.49
C THR A 118 26.31 4.67 21.94
N PRO A 119 26.07 5.52 20.93
CA PRO A 119 24.75 5.67 20.35
C PRO A 119 24.34 4.37 19.69
N ARG A 120 23.24 3.79 20.16
CA ARG A 120 22.62 2.61 19.54
C ARG A 120 21.63 3.07 18.46
N GLN A 121 21.34 2.21 17.49
CA GLN A 121 20.35 2.51 16.46
C GLN A 121 18.95 2.67 17.08
N ASP A 122 18.38 3.86 16.95
CA ASP A 122 16.96 4.11 17.24
C ASP A 122 16.09 3.59 16.08
N ILE A 123 14.78 3.42 16.33
CA ILE A 123 13.78 3.14 15.28
C ILE A 123 13.07 4.45 14.92
N PRO A 124 13.44 5.12 13.81
CA PRO A 124 12.79 6.35 13.39
C PRO A 124 11.50 6.08 12.60
N ILE A 125 10.48 6.89 12.85
CA ILE A 125 9.17 6.87 12.19
C ILE A 125 8.85 8.31 11.80
N LEU A 126 8.85 8.58 10.51
CA LEU A 126 8.33 9.81 9.91
C LEU A 126 6.81 9.75 9.88
N ILE A 127 6.17 10.87 10.20
CA ILE A 127 4.72 10.98 10.20
C ILE A 127 4.33 12.03 9.17
N PHE A 128 3.57 11.61 8.15
CA PHE A 128 3.06 12.46 7.08
C PHE A 128 1.56 12.57 7.18
N THR A 129 1.00 13.75 6.88
CA THR A 129 -0.39 13.79 6.42
C THR A 129 -0.51 13.07 5.07
N LEU A 130 -1.72 12.67 4.69
CA LEU A 130 -1.96 12.04 3.38
C LEU A 130 -1.52 12.96 2.22
N ASN A 131 -1.73 14.29 2.37
CA ASN A 131 -1.28 15.28 1.39
C ASN A 131 0.25 15.31 1.26
N GLN A 132 0.95 15.41 2.40
CA GLN A 132 2.41 15.44 2.40
C GLN A 132 3.01 14.17 1.78
N TRP A 133 2.44 13.00 2.07
CA TRP A 133 2.88 11.75 1.45
C TRP A 133 2.69 11.78 -0.06
N ASN A 134 1.53 12.24 -0.54
CA ASN A 134 1.25 12.35 -1.97
C ASN A 134 2.21 13.33 -2.69
N SER A 135 2.42 14.51 -2.11
CA SER A 135 3.39 15.49 -2.62
C SER A 135 4.82 14.93 -2.68
N LEU A 136 5.22 14.14 -1.68
CA LEU A 136 6.51 13.43 -1.66
C LEU A 136 6.61 12.41 -2.82
N GLN A 137 5.56 11.59 -3.03
CA GLN A 137 5.55 10.60 -4.13
C GLN A 137 5.57 11.24 -5.52
N GLN A 138 4.96 12.42 -5.68
CA GLN A 138 5.00 13.19 -6.92
C GLN A 138 6.31 13.97 -7.13
N GLY A 139 7.24 13.91 -6.16
CA GLY A 139 8.52 14.62 -6.24
C GLY A 139 8.40 16.14 -6.08
N VAL A 140 7.30 16.63 -5.50
CA VAL A 140 7.12 18.07 -5.18
C VAL A 140 8.17 18.51 -4.17
N PHE A 141 8.48 17.64 -3.20
CA PHE A 141 9.61 17.80 -2.30
C PHE A 141 10.29 16.45 -2.06
N HIS A 142 11.45 16.47 -1.41
CA HIS A 142 12.21 15.29 -0.99
C HIS A 142 12.73 15.45 0.44
N ILE A 143 13.08 14.33 1.08
CA ILE A 143 13.59 14.31 2.45
C ILE A 143 15.01 13.76 2.47
N GLY A 144 15.93 14.56 3.00
CA GLY A 144 17.35 14.24 3.01
C GLY A 144 17.98 14.21 1.62
N ALA A 145 19.27 13.91 1.55
CA ALA A 145 20.04 13.93 0.29
C ALA A 145 20.09 12.58 -0.43
N ALA A 146 19.39 11.55 0.07
CA ALA A 146 19.44 10.22 -0.51
C ALA A 146 18.78 10.19 -1.90
N PRO A 147 19.29 9.38 -2.85
CA PRO A 147 18.68 9.22 -4.17
C PRO A 147 17.39 8.37 -4.14
N ILE A 148 16.97 7.94 -2.95
CA ILE A 148 15.76 7.17 -2.70
C ILE A 148 14.97 7.87 -1.59
N GLY A 149 13.64 7.80 -1.67
CA GLY A 149 12.74 8.39 -0.67
C GLY A 149 12.55 7.50 0.56
N PRO A 150 11.86 8.01 1.59
CA PRO A 150 11.32 7.20 2.69
C PRO A 150 10.50 6.01 2.20
N SER A 151 10.51 4.91 2.97
CA SER A 151 9.72 3.71 2.70
C SER A 151 8.52 3.64 3.62
N GLU A 152 7.33 3.35 3.10
CA GLU A 152 6.12 3.25 3.94
C GLU A 152 6.21 2.07 4.92
N LEU A 153 5.80 2.32 6.17
CA LEU A 153 5.62 1.33 7.23
C LEU A 153 4.14 0.97 7.44
N GLY A 154 3.24 1.87 7.06
CA GLY A 154 1.79 1.70 7.10
C GLY A 154 1.08 3.05 7.19
N GLY A 155 -0.25 3.06 7.19
CA GLY A 155 -1.02 4.28 7.35
C GLY A 155 -2.41 4.06 7.93
N ASN A 156 -3.05 5.13 8.36
CA ASN A 156 -4.45 5.15 8.78
C ASN A 156 -5.23 6.23 8.01
N ASN A 157 -6.43 6.54 8.49
CA ASN A 157 -7.33 7.53 7.91
C ASN A 157 -6.83 8.97 7.96
N SER A 158 -5.63 9.28 8.46
CA SER A 158 -5.09 10.65 8.47
C SER A 158 -3.58 10.73 8.26
N TYR A 159 -2.84 9.67 8.59
CA TYR A 159 -1.38 9.68 8.54
C TYR A 159 -0.81 8.50 7.76
N VAL A 160 0.32 8.74 7.10
CA VAL A 160 1.23 7.71 6.62
C VAL A 160 2.48 7.72 7.51
N PHE A 161 2.87 6.54 7.96
CA PHE A 161 4.08 6.28 8.73
C PHE A 161 5.14 5.76 7.78
N ALA A 162 6.32 6.36 7.79
CA ALA A 162 7.41 5.92 6.91
C ALA A 162 8.74 5.85 7.64
N LEU A 163 9.60 4.98 7.15
CA LEU A 163 10.99 4.86 7.57
C LEU A 163 11.85 5.80 6.72
N PRO A 164 12.72 6.64 7.31
CA PRO A 164 13.65 7.46 6.55
C PRO A 164 14.51 6.61 5.61
N ALA A 165 14.78 7.17 4.42
CA ALA A 165 15.77 6.60 3.52
C ALA A 165 17.09 6.37 4.24
N ARG A 166 17.67 5.17 4.12
CA ARG A 166 19.00 4.85 4.67
C ARG A 166 19.12 5.08 6.19
N TYR A 167 18.05 4.88 6.96
CA TYR A 167 18.00 5.09 8.42
C TYR A 167 19.10 4.39 9.24
N ASN A 168 19.66 3.29 8.71
CA ASN A 168 20.69 2.43 9.30
C ASN A 168 22.10 2.62 8.69
N PHE A 169 22.30 3.60 7.80
CA PHE A 169 23.55 3.73 7.03
C PHE A 169 24.77 4.14 7.86
N ALA A 170 24.56 4.63 9.08
CA ALA A 170 25.63 4.88 10.04
C ALA A 170 26.18 3.60 10.71
N TYR A 171 25.54 2.44 10.47
CA TYR A 171 25.91 1.14 11.05
C TYR A 171 26.10 1.17 12.57
N LEU A 172 25.28 1.97 13.27
CA LEU A 172 25.34 2.09 14.72
C LEU A 172 25.11 0.73 15.40
N PRO A 173 25.68 0.49 16.59
CA PRO A 173 25.33 -0.67 17.41
C PRO A 173 23.82 -0.95 17.37
N GLY A 174 23.42 -2.22 17.21
CA GLY A 174 22.01 -2.61 17.16
C GLY A 174 21.29 -2.41 15.81
N TYR A 175 21.92 -1.89 14.75
CA TYR A 175 21.22 -1.68 13.47
C TYR A 175 20.59 -2.95 12.88
N LYS A 176 21.27 -4.11 12.95
CA LYS A 176 20.73 -5.40 12.49
C LYS A 176 19.53 -5.88 13.29
N GLU A 177 19.49 -5.56 14.58
CA GLU A 177 18.32 -5.87 15.40
C GLU A 177 17.13 -5.01 14.95
N VAL A 178 17.35 -3.73 14.67
CA VAL A 178 16.30 -2.85 14.12
C VAL A 178 15.82 -3.33 12.75
N GLU A 179 16.72 -3.76 11.86
CA GLU A 179 16.34 -4.40 10.59
C GLU A 179 15.45 -5.63 10.81
N THR A 180 15.80 -6.47 11.78
CA THR A 180 15.02 -7.67 12.13
C THR A 180 13.64 -7.30 12.66
N ILE A 181 13.55 -6.28 13.53
CA ILE A 181 12.28 -5.78 14.06
C ILE A 181 11.41 -5.25 12.92
N LEU A 182 11.95 -4.41 12.05
CA LEU A 182 11.21 -3.83 10.94
C LEU A 182 10.79 -4.87 9.90
N GLY A 183 11.62 -5.88 9.64
CA GLY A 183 11.29 -7.01 8.77
C GLY A 183 10.12 -7.87 9.27
N SER A 184 9.71 -7.71 10.53
CA SER A 184 8.53 -8.39 11.09
C SER A 184 7.22 -7.61 10.93
N ASN A 185 7.23 -6.47 10.22
CA ASN A 185 6.09 -5.55 10.05
C ASN A 185 5.45 -5.16 11.40
N PRO A 186 6.22 -4.52 12.30
CA PRO A 186 5.83 -4.34 13.71
C PRO A 186 4.78 -3.25 13.92
N LEU A 187 4.53 -2.41 12.92
CA LEU A 187 3.62 -1.28 12.98
C LEU A 187 2.20 -1.74 12.62
N GLN A 188 1.26 -1.53 13.54
CA GLN A 188 -0.15 -1.78 13.34
C GLN A 188 -0.92 -0.47 13.52
N THR A 189 -1.69 -0.07 12.53
CA THR A 189 -2.42 1.20 12.59
C THR A 189 -3.79 1.04 13.22
N THR A 190 -4.25 2.11 13.87
CA THR A 190 -5.60 2.25 14.39
C THR A 190 -6.25 3.46 13.76
N GLN A 191 -7.56 3.41 13.55
CA GLN A 191 -8.31 4.57 13.06
C GLN A 191 -8.33 5.67 14.14
N ILE A 192 -8.14 6.92 13.73
CA ILE A 192 -8.30 8.07 14.62
C ILE A 192 -9.70 8.66 14.49
N THR A 193 -10.30 9.03 15.63
CA THR A 193 -11.67 9.59 15.67
C THR A 193 -11.70 11.06 15.26
N GLN A 194 -10.63 11.81 15.55
CA GLN A 194 -10.45 13.18 15.08
C GLN A 194 -9.55 13.14 13.84
N LEU A 195 -10.19 13.16 12.67
CA LEU A 195 -9.50 13.23 11.39
C LEU A 195 -8.69 14.52 11.28
N HIS A 196 -7.54 14.46 10.61
CA HIS A 196 -6.89 15.69 10.16
C HIS A 196 -7.82 16.44 9.19
N PRO A 197 -7.91 17.79 9.22
CA PRO A 197 -8.96 18.54 8.50
C PRO A 197 -9.03 18.29 6.99
N ASP A 198 -7.93 17.88 6.37
CA ASP A 198 -7.79 17.62 4.93
C ASP A 198 -7.76 16.12 4.58
N ALA A 199 -7.97 15.20 5.53
CA ALA A 199 -7.67 13.79 5.33
C ALA A 199 -8.53 13.14 4.24
N THR A 200 -9.84 13.39 4.24
CA THR A 200 -10.75 12.84 3.20
C THR A 200 -10.44 13.40 1.82
N GLU A 201 -10.23 14.72 1.73
CA GLU A 201 -9.91 15.40 0.47
C GLU A 201 -8.58 14.91 -0.11
N SER A 202 -7.55 14.82 0.73
CA SER A 202 -6.23 14.33 0.35
C SER A 202 -6.26 12.87 -0.06
N LEU A 203 -7.05 12.04 0.63
CA LEU A 203 -7.22 10.63 0.28
C LEU A 203 -7.88 10.48 -1.08
N LEU A 204 -8.98 11.21 -1.34
CA LEU A 204 -9.67 11.20 -2.63
C LEU A 204 -8.76 11.65 -3.77
N PHE A 205 -7.99 12.74 -3.59
CA PHE A 205 -7.04 13.17 -4.61
C PHE A 205 -5.88 12.18 -4.80
N ASN A 206 -5.39 11.54 -3.73
CA ASN A 206 -4.38 10.49 -3.85
C ASN A 206 -4.89 9.28 -4.63
N MET A 207 -6.14 8.85 -4.40
CA MET A 207 -6.79 7.79 -5.19
C MET A 207 -6.82 8.15 -6.68
N MET A 208 -7.10 9.43 -7.02
CA MET A 208 -7.09 9.90 -8.41
C MET A 208 -5.68 9.89 -9.02
N VAL A 209 -4.67 10.42 -8.31
CA VAL A 209 -3.27 10.46 -8.77
C VAL A 209 -2.70 9.06 -8.98
N LEU A 210 -3.00 8.11 -8.09
CA LEU A 210 -2.61 6.72 -8.26
C LEU A 210 -3.39 6.05 -9.40
N GLY A 211 -4.66 6.41 -9.57
CA GLY A 211 -5.47 5.97 -10.71
C GLY A 211 -4.84 6.31 -12.06
N GLU A 212 -4.21 7.48 -12.20
CA GLU A 212 -3.48 7.85 -13.43
C GLU A 212 -2.29 6.93 -13.71
N GLN A 213 -1.77 6.26 -12.68
CA GLN A 213 -0.67 5.30 -12.75
C GLN A 213 -1.17 3.85 -12.84
N GLY A 214 -2.49 3.64 -12.94
CA GLY A 214 -3.10 2.31 -12.91
C GLY A 214 -3.08 1.64 -11.54
N LYS A 215 -2.80 2.38 -10.45
CA LYS A 215 -2.60 1.85 -9.10
C LYS A 215 -3.74 2.26 -8.17
N VAL A 216 -3.99 1.41 -7.18
CA VAL A 216 -4.77 1.78 -5.99
C VAL A 216 -3.85 2.14 -4.83
N ILE A 217 -4.40 2.78 -3.80
CA ILE A 217 -3.71 3.08 -2.56
C ILE A 217 -3.09 1.80 -2.01
N TYR A 218 -1.82 1.88 -1.65
CA TYR A 218 -1.08 0.83 -0.96
C TYR A 218 -0.95 -0.49 -1.76
N SER A 219 -0.99 -0.39 -3.09
CA SER A 219 -0.60 -1.45 -4.01
C SER A 219 0.57 -0.99 -4.86
N ASP A 220 1.64 -1.78 -4.88
CA ASP A 220 2.76 -1.57 -5.80
C ASP A 220 2.43 -2.02 -7.23
N PHE A 221 1.42 -2.88 -7.38
CA PHE A 221 0.94 -3.39 -8.65
C PHE A 221 0.03 -2.40 -9.36
N SER A 222 0.11 -2.39 -10.69
CA SER A 222 -0.70 -1.53 -11.56
C SER A 222 -1.44 -2.33 -12.62
N ALA A 223 -2.68 -1.93 -12.88
CA ALA A 223 -3.41 -2.36 -14.07
C ALA A 223 -2.59 -2.03 -15.33
N LYS A 224 -2.83 -2.76 -16.42
CA LYS A 224 -2.11 -2.73 -17.70
C LYS A 224 -0.68 -3.29 -17.64
N THR A 225 0.14 -2.98 -16.65
CA THR A 225 1.58 -3.33 -16.71
C THR A 225 1.96 -4.55 -15.89
N THR A 226 1.19 -4.88 -14.85
CA THR A 226 1.46 -6.04 -13.99
C THR A 226 0.67 -7.28 -14.46
N THR A 227 1.28 -8.46 -14.33
CA THR A 227 0.62 -9.76 -14.52
C THR A 227 0.39 -10.47 -13.18
N ILE A 228 -0.53 -11.43 -13.15
CA ILE A 228 -0.78 -12.21 -11.92
C ILE A 228 0.47 -12.98 -11.46
N GLU A 229 1.33 -13.43 -12.36
CA GLU A 229 2.58 -14.14 -12.02
C GLU A 229 3.51 -13.27 -11.15
N GLU A 230 3.61 -11.97 -11.46
CA GLU A 230 4.41 -11.03 -10.66
C GLU A 230 3.85 -10.82 -9.25
N VAL A 231 2.51 -10.84 -9.12
CA VAL A 231 1.84 -10.80 -7.82
C VAL A 231 2.11 -12.09 -7.05
N GLU A 232 1.94 -13.25 -7.68
CA GLU A 232 2.16 -14.54 -7.04
C GLU A 232 3.60 -14.76 -6.60
N LYS A 233 4.57 -14.22 -7.33
CA LYS A 233 5.98 -14.25 -6.93
C LYS A 233 6.23 -13.50 -5.62
N GLN A 234 5.48 -12.44 -5.36
CA GLN A 234 5.67 -11.61 -4.16
C GLN A 234 4.77 -12.06 -3.00
N TRP A 235 3.52 -12.40 -3.28
CA TRP A 235 2.49 -12.62 -2.26
C TRP A 235 2.02 -14.08 -2.17
N GLY A 236 2.46 -14.94 -3.09
CA GLY A 236 1.92 -16.29 -3.25
C GLY A 236 0.58 -16.31 -3.98
N LYS A 237 -0.05 -17.48 -4.02
CA LYS A 237 -1.34 -17.66 -4.70
C LYS A 237 -2.46 -16.90 -4.01
N ALA A 238 -3.42 -16.44 -4.79
CA ALA A 238 -4.66 -15.84 -4.29
C ALA A 238 -5.44 -16.81 -3.39
N ASP A 239 -6.20 -16.27 -2.43
CA ASP A 239 -7.09 -17.05 -1.57
C ASP A 239 -8.21 -17.70 -2.40
N LYS A 240 -8.66 -17.00 -3.43
CA LYS A 240 -9.74 -17.40 -4.33
C LYS A 240 -9.58 -16.76 -5.70
N THR A 241 -10.01 -17.48 -6.73
CA THR A 241 -10.17 -16.93 -8.09
C THR A 241 -11.53 -17.31 -8.64
N ASP A 242 -12.35 -16.32 -9.01
CA ASP A 242 -13.68 -16.52 -9.60
C ASP A 242 -13.78 -15.92 -11.00
N TYR A 243 -14.44 -16.61 -11.92
CA TYR A 243 -14.80 -16.02 -13.21
C TYR A 243 -16.09 -15.20 -13.10
N VAL A 244 -16.04 -13.94 -13.52
CA VAL A 244 -17.19 -13.04 -13.55
C VAL A 244 -17.57 -12.78 -15.00
N ALA A 245 -18.64 -13.44 -15.46
CA ALA A 245 -19.07 -13.39 -16.85
C ALA A 245 -19.39 -11.98 -17.35
N THR A 246 -20.01 -11.14 -16.51
CA THR A 246 -20.37 -9.75 -16.85
C THR A 246 -19.15 -8.84 -17.03
N ALA A 247 -18.01 -9.21 -16.45
CA ALA A 247 -16.74 -8.50 -16.58
C ALA A 247 -15.76 -9.20 -17.54
N ASN A 248 -16.18 -10.34 -18.12
CA ASN A 248 -15.37 -11.19 -19.01
C ASN A 248 -13.96 -11.50 -18.47
N GLY A 249 -13.83 -11.69 -17.16
CA GLY A 249 -12.53 -11.78 -16.49
C GLY A 249 -12.56 -12.66 -15.25
N CYS A 250 -11.38 -13.14 -14.86
CA CYS A 250 -11.17 -13.82 -13.59
C CYS A 250 -10.78 -12.80 -12.52
N TYR A 251 -11.31 -12.92 -11.31
CA TYR A 251 -10.98 -12.05 -10.18
C TYR A 251 -10.26 -12.86 -9.12
N ALA A 252 -8.99 -12.51 -8.88
CA ALA A 252 -8.12 -13.12 -7.87
C ALA A 252 -8.15 -12.29 -6.58
N THR A 253 -8.60 -12.88 -5.47
CA THR A 253 -8.77 -12.23 -4.18
C THR A 253 -7.58 -12.48 -3.26
N TYR A 254 -7.01 -11.40 -2.72
CA TYR A 254 -5.95 -11.40 -1.72
C TYR A 254 -6.45 -10.71 -0.45
N THR A 255 -7.09 -11.49 0.42
CA THR A 255 -7.79 -11.03 1.63
C THR A 255 -6.83 -10.35 2.61
N SER A 256 -5.65 -10.93 2.83
CA SER A 256 -4.61 -10.35 3.70
C SER A 256 -4.11 -8.98 3.23
N HIS A 257 -4.28 -8.67 1.94
CA HIS A 257 -3.88 -7.42 1.32
C HIS A 257 -5.06 -6.46 1.07
N ASN A 258 -6.31 -6.89 1.34
CA ASN A 258 -7.53 -6.13 1.02
C ASN A 258 -7.63 -5.74 -0.47
N LEU A 259 -7.15 -6.62 -1.37
CA LEU A 259 -7.09 -6.37 -2.81
C LEU A 259 -7.74 -7.49 -3.62
N VAL A 260 -8.31 -7.12 -4.76
CA VAL A 260 -8.78 -8.06 -5.78
C VAL A 260 -8.27 -7.61 -7.15
N PHE A 261 -7.72 -8.54 -7.92
CA PHE A 261 -7.20 -8.29 -9.27
C PHE A 261 -8.11 -8.90 -10.32
N GLY A 262 -8.65 -8.08 -11.22
CA GLY A 262 -9.35 -8.50 -12.42
C GLY A 262 -8.35 -8.81 -13.53
N LEU A 263 -8.42 -10.03 -14.07
CA LEU A 263 -7.46 -10.62 -15.01
C LEU A 263 -8.13 -10.90 -16.35
N ASN A 264 -7.50 -10.44 -17.43
CA ASN A 264 -7.94 -10.80 -18.78
C ASN A 264 -7.40 -12.19 -19.16
N LYS A 265 -7.75 -12.67 -20.36
CA LYS A 265 -7.33 -14.00 -20.84
C LYS A 265 -5.81 -14.17 -20.96
N GLY A 266 -5.07 -13.06 -21.05
CA GLY A 266 -3.60 -13.05 -21.06
C GLY A 266 -2.98 -12.87 -19.68
N GLU A 267 -3.77 -13.01 -18.61
CA GLU A 267 -3.34 -12.89 -17.21
C GLU A 267 -2.76 -11.51 -16.83
N GLN A 268 -2.98 -10.51 -17.68
CA GLN A 268 -2.71 -9.12 -17.39
C GLN A 268 -3.82 -8.56 -16.51
N ILE A 269 -3.42 -7.78 -15.50
CA ILE A 269 -4.35 -7.08 -14.62
C ILE A 269 -5.02 -5.96 -15.40
N PHE A 270 -6.34 -6.00 -15.56
CA PHE A 270 -7.12 -4.90 -16.14
C PHE A 270 -7.88 -4.10 -15.07
N GLU A 271 -8.03 -4.62 -13.86
CA GLU A 271 -8.73 -3.94 -12.76
C GLU A 271 -8.08 -4.28 -11.42
N ILE A 272 -7.99 -3.29 -10.54
CA ILE A 272 -7.59 -3.50 -9.15
C ILE A 272 -8.67 -2.92 -8.25
N ARG A 273 -9.27 -3.74 -7.38
CA ARG A 273 -10.21 -3.29 -6.34
C ARG A 273 -9.50 -3.20 -5.01
N SER A 274 -9.75 -2.11 -4.29
CA SER A 274 -9.24 -1.88 -2.94
C SER A 274 -10.38 -1.81 -1.95
N TYR A 275 -10.30 -2.67 -0.94
CA TYR A 275 -11.19 -2.73 0.23
C TYR A 275 -10.49 -2.15 1.47
N ASP A 276 -9.53 -1.25 1.26
CA ASP A 276 -8.71 -0.73 2.34
C ASP A 276 -9.56 -0.08 3.44
N SER A 277 -9.27 -0.42 4.69
CA SER A 277 -10.03 0.10 5.84
C SER A 277 -9.99 1.63 5.97
N ARG A 278 -9.01 2.31 5.35
CA ARG A 278 -8.89 3.77 5.30
C ARG A 278 -9.97 4.44 4.46
N LEU A 279 -10.66 3.68 3.61
CA LEU A 279 -11.81 4.17 2.85
C LEU A 279 -13.03 4.42 3.76
N LYS A 280 -13.06 3.81 4.95
CA LYS A 280 -14.15 3.98 5.92
C LYS A 280 -14.33 5.46 6.27
N GLY A 281 -15.54 5.97 6.06
CA GLY A 281 -15.90 7.37 6.33
C GLY A 281 -15.88 8.29 5.11
N ILE A 282 -15.44 7.82 3.94
CA ILE A 282 -15.64 8.54 2.68
C ILE A 282 -17.11 8.39 2.28
N THR A 283 -17.86 9.48 2.33
CA THR A 283 -19.29 9.53 1.98
C THR A 283 -19.50 9.90 0.51
N LEU A 284 -20.61 9.46 -0.08
CA LEU A 284 -21.00 9.76 -1.47
C LEU A 284 -21.06 11.28 -1.74
N VAL A 285 -21.70 12.04 -0.85
CA VAL A 285 -21.86 13.51 -1.00
C VAL A 285 -20.50 14.22 -0.93
N ALA A 286 -19.66 13.89 0.04
CA ALA A 286 -18.31 14.46 0.13
C ALA A 286 -17.47 14.16 -1.12
N THR A 287 -17.58 12.95 -1.66
CA THR A 287 -16.85 12.54 -2.87
C THR A 287 -17.24 13.40 -4.07
N LYS A 288 -18.55 13.52 -4.35
CA LYS A 288 -19.08 14.38 -5.43
C LYS A 288 -18.73 15.85 -5.23
N LYS A 289 -18.70 16.32 -3.98
CA LYS A 289 -18.32 17.70 -3.64
C LYS A 289 -16.84 17.97 -3.92
N ILE A 290 -15.95 17.06 -3.54
CA ILE A 290 -14.49 17.24 -3.59
C ILE A 290 -13.97 16.99 -5.01
N LEU A 291 -14.34 15.86 -5.62
CA LEU A 291 -13.88 15.48 -6.96
C LEU A 291 -14.71 16.10 -8.09
N GLY A 292 -15.83 16.72 -7.75
CA GLY A 292 -16.77 17.30 -8.71
C GLY A 292 -17.68 16.25 -9.37
N THR A 293 -18.30 16.67 -10.48
CA THR A 293 -19.26 15.84 -11.22
C THR A 293 -18.57 14.60 -11.79
N PRO A 294 -19.04 13.38 -11.46
CA PRO A 294 -18.47 12.17 -12.03
C PRO A 294 -18.81 12.05 -13.52
N ALA A 295 -17.92 11.43 -14.29
CA ALA A 295 -18.13 11.13 -15.70
C ALA A 295 -19.02 9.90 -15.92
N TYR A 296 -19.23 9.11 -14.86
CA TYR A 296 -20.12 7.95 -14.83
C TYR A 296 -20.85 7.93 -13.49
N ASP A 297 -22.17 7.72 -13.51
CA ASP A 297 -22.99 7.69 -12.30
C ASP A 297 -24.19 6.78 -12.59
N VAL A 298 -24.19 5.58 -12.02
CA VAL A 298 -25.25 4.59 -12.24
C VAL A 298 -25.72 3.98 -10.95
N LYS A 299 -27.00 3.60 -10.93
CA LYS A 299 -27.60 2.84 -9.83
C LYS A 299 -27.96 1.46 -10.34
N ASN A 300 -27.37 0.43 -9.74
CA ASN A 300 -27.60 -0.95 -10.13
C ASN A 300 -27.42 -1.89 -8.94
N ASN A 301 -28.25 -2.92 -8.83
CA ASN A 301 -28.16 -3.98 -7.81
C ASN A 301 -27.99 -3.45 -6.35
N GLY A 302 -28.67 -2.35 -6.01
CA GLY A 302 -28.59 -1.75 -4.69
C GLY A 302 -27.30 -0.98 -4.41
N GLN A 303 -26.52 -0.65 -5.45
CA GLN A 303 -25.33 0.17 -5.39
C GLN A 303 -25.48 1.43 -6.25
N GLU A 304 -24.78 2.49 -5.86
CA GLU A 304 -24.49 3.65 -6.70
C GLU A 304 -22.99 3.64 -7.03
N ILE A 305 -22.66 3.54 -8.32
CA ILE A 305 -21.28 3.50 -8.81
C ILE A 305 -21.01 4.82 -9.50
N ILE A 306 -20.02 5.56 -8.99
CA ILE A 306 -19.56 6.80 -9.61
C ILE A 306 -18.15 6.62 -10.15
N GLY A 307 -17.90 7.17 -11.33
CA GLY A 307 -16.64 7.02 -12.05
C GLY A 307 -16.03 8.34 -12.49
N TYR A 308 -14.72 8.43 -12.33
CA TYR A 308 -13.89 9.56 -12.75
C TYR A 308 -12.83 9.07 -13.74
N THR A 309 -12.50 9.90 -14.73
CA THR A 309 -11.37 9.62 -15.61
C THR A 309 -10.06 9.87 -14.87
N ALA A 310 -9.09 8.96 -15.00
CA ALA A 310 -7.76 9.12 -14.44
C ALA A 310 -6.73 9.01 -15.57
N GLY A 311 -6.28 10.16 -16.06
CA GLY A 311 -5.50 10.25 -17.29
C GLY A 311 -6.29 9.76 -18.52
N THR A 312 -5.56 9.33 -19.55
CA THR A 312 -6.16 8.87 -20.83
C THR A 312 -6.47 7.38 -20.86
N GLU A 313 -5.88 6.60 -19.95
CA GLU A 313 -5.88 5.13 -20.02
C GLU A 313 -6.75 4.47 -18.96
N PHE A 314 -6.95 5.13 -17.82
CA PHE A 314 -7.57 4.51 -16.65
C PHE A 314 -8.84 5.24 -16.20
N LYS A 315 -9.66 4.51 -15.44
CA LYS A 315 -10.83 5.02 -14.72
C LYS A 315 -10.68 4.71 -13.24
N VAL A 316 -11.14 5.63 -12.40
CA VAL A 316 -11.34 5.40 -10.97
C VAL A 316 -12.83 5.28 -10.74
N GLU A 317 -13.29 4.11 -10.33
CA GLU A 317 -14.68 3.86 -9.97
C GLU A 317 -14.80 3.71 -8.45
N MET A 318 -15.82 4.33 -7.86
CA MET A 318 -16.10 4.30 -6.44
C MET A 318 -17.50 3.73 -6.23
N VAL A 319 -17.58 2.66 -5.45
CA VAL A 319 -18.81 1.88 -5.27
C VAL A 319 -19.39 2.19 -3.90
N PHE A 320 -20.62 2.69 -3.88
CA PHE A 320 -21.37 2.99 -2.67
C PHE A 320 -22.61 2.09 -2.61
N PRO A 321 -23.10 1.72 -1.42
CA PRO A 321 -24.50 1.34 -1.26
C PRO A 321 -25.40 2.41 -1.88
N GLN A 322 -26.52 2.02 -2.49
CA GLN A 322 -27.46 2.99 -3.04
C GLN A 322 -28.07 3.81 -1.89
N PRO A 323 -28.10 5.16 -1.98
CA PRO A 323 -28.74 6.00 -0.97
C PRO A 323 -30.20 5.61 -0.73
N THR A 324 -30.59 5.59 0.54
CA THR A 324 -31.96 5.33 0.99
C THR A 324 -32.44 6.46 1.89
N THR A 325 -33.72 6.45 2.28
CA THR A 325 -34.23 7.43 3.26
C THR A 325 -33.51 7.33 4.60
N ASP A 326 -33.17 6.10 5.04
CA ASP A 326 -32.51 5.87 6.33
C ASP A 326 -31.00 6.11 6.27
N ASN A 327 -30.40 6.02 5.08
CA ASN A 327 -29.00 6.31 4.84
C ASN A 327 -28.84 7.10 3.52
N PRO A 328 -29.09 8.43 3.56
CA PRO A 328 -29.08 9.27 2.36
C PRO A 328 -27.67 9.59 1.86
N ASP A 329 -26.64 9.37 2.69
CA ASP A 329 -25.24 9.64 2.35
C ASP A 329 -24.35 8.44 2.75
N PRO A 330 -24.44 7.34 2.00
CA PRO A 330 -23.72 6.12 2.32
C PRO A 330 -22.20 6.31 2.21
N VAL A 331 -21.47 5.53 2.98
CA VAL A 331 -20.01 5.43 2.88
C VAL A 331 -19.60 4.47 1.77
N ILE A 332 -18.42 4.70 1.19
CA ILE A 332 -17.85 3.86 0.15
C ILE A 332 -17.67 2.41 0.66
N ASP A 333 -17.99 1.44 -0.18
CA ASP A 333 -17.74 0.02 0.08
C ASP A 333 -16.31 -0.35 -0.35
N HIS A 334 -15.99 -0.03 -1.60
CA HIS A 334 -14.66 -0.16 -2.18
C HIS A 334 -14.52 0.81 -3.35
N TYR A 335 -13.30 0.91 -3.86
CA TYR A 335 -13.06 1.58 -5.13
C TYR A 335 -12.12 0.74 -5.98
N ASN A 336 -12.09 1.03 -7.28
CA ASN A 336 -11.26 0.31 -8.21
C ASN A 336 -10.64 1.21 -9.26
N VAL A 337 -9.48 0.78 -9.75
CA VAL A 337 -8.84 1.35 -10.93
C VAL A 337 -8.97 0.38 -12.07
N LEU A 338 -9.66 0.82 -13.13
CA LEU A 338 -9.95 0.05 -14.32
C LEU A 338 -9.08 0.54 -15.48
N TYR A 339 -8.54 -0.40 -16.25
CA TYR A 339 -7.95 -0.22 -17.58
C TYR A 339 -8.94 -0.76 -18.64
N PRO A 340 -9.81 0.08 -19.22
CA PRO A 340 -10.84 -0.35 -20.17
C PRO A 340 -10.31 -1.19 -21.33
N GLN A 341 -9.17 -0.78 -21.92
CA GLN A 341 -8.59 -1.49 -23.07
C GLN A 341 -8.13 -2.91 -22.72
N GLY A 342 -7.84 -3.20 -21.45
CA GLY A 342 -7.48 -4.54 -20.99
C GLY A 342 -8.64 -5.53 -21.02
N THR A 343 -9.88 -5.04 -21.18
CA THR A 343 -11.11 -5.85 -21.23
C THR A 343 -11.59 -6.17 -22.64
N VAL A 344 -10.97 -5.58 -23.68
CA VAL A 344 -11.36 -5.79 -25.08
C VAL A 344 -11.07 -7.23 -25.50
N ASN A 345 -12.05 -7.92 -26.08
CA ASN A 345 -11.86 -9.24 -26.67
C ASN A 345 -12.17 -9.22 -28.17
N ARG A 346 -11.12 -8.95 -28.96
CA ARG A 346 -11.18 -8.88 -30.44
C ARG A 346 -11.61 -10.18 -31.11
N MET A 347 -11.46 -11.33 -30.45
CA MET A 347 -11.87 -12.62 -31.02
C MET A 347 -13.37 -12.88 -30.88
N ALA A 348 -14.05 -12.13 -30.01
CA ALA A 348 -15.49 -12.24 -29.78
C ALA A 348 -16.25 -10.96 -30.16
N ASP A 349 -15.60 -10.03 -30.88
CA ASP A 349 -16.12 -8.70 -31.21
C ASP A 349 -16.68 -7.93 -30.00
N ASP A 350 -16.10 -8.17 -28.82
CA ASP A 350 -16.47 -7.54 -27.56
C ASP A 350 -15.61 -6.28 -27.38
N PRO A 351 -16.22 -5.06 -27.40
CA PRO A 351 -15.51 -3.80 -27.31
C PRO A 351 -14.94 -3.52 -25.91
N GLY A 352 -15.20 -4.39 -24.93
CA GLY A 352 -14.74 -4.25 -23.56
C GLY A 352 -15.53 -3.21 -22.76
N ARG A 353 -15.35 -3.29 -21.44
CA ARG A 353 -15.95 -2.42 -20.43
C ARG A 353 -15.31 -1.04 -20.46
N GLN A 354 -16.14 0.01 -20.45
CA GLN A 354 -15.67 1.41 -20.39
C GLN A 354 -15.72 2.01 -18.99
N TRP A 355 -16.63 1.49 -18.17
CA TRP A 355 -16.84 1.72 -16.74
C TRP A 355 -17.28 0.39 -16.18
#